data_AF-A0A2H1BUZ4-F1
#
_entry.id   AF-A0A2H1BUZ4-F1
#
_cell.length_a   1.000
_cell.length_b   1.000
_cell.length_c   1.000
_cell.angle_alpha   90.00
_cell.angle_beta   90.00
_cell.angle_gamma   90.00
#
_symmetry.space_group_name_H-M   'P 1'
#
loop_
_entity.id
_entity.type
_entity.pdbx_description
1 polymer ?
#
loop_
_entity_poly.entity_id
_entity_poly.type
_entity_poly.pdbx_seq_one_letter_code
_entity_poly.pdbx_strand_id
1 'polypeptide(L)'
;MSNKRPEASLPPELYYNEREAEKYTSNAHIIDVQTRITERALELLALPDDECCTLLDIGCGSGLSGETVTEAGHQWVGIDISCAMLSVAQQREVEGELVLGDIGCGLPFRSGTFDGAVSVSAIQWLCNADRSSHNPVARIRTFFASLYACLTRSARAVLQFYPESAVQADLLQSEAARAGFSGGLIIDFPNSTRAKK
;
A
#
# COMPACT_ATOMS: atom_id res chain seq x y z
N MET A 1 -4.19 21.59 13.32
CA MET A 1 -3.02 21.12 12.53
C MET A 1 -3.28 21.45 11.08
N SER A 2 -2.30 21.97 10.36
CA SER A 2 -2.44 22.46 8.98
C SER A 2 -3.08 21.40 8.07
N ASN A 3 -4.15 21.77 7.36
CA ASN A 3 -4.99 20.95 6.48
C ASN A 3 -4.29 20.48 5.18
N LYS A 4 -2.96 20.32 5.19
CA LYS A 4 -2.16 19.95 4.02
C LYS A 4 -1.95 18.43 3.99
N ARG A 5 -2.11 17.84 2.81
CA ARG A 5 -1.86 16.41 2.55
C ARG A 5 -0.39 16.08 2.88
N PRO A 6 -0.10 14.92 3.52
CA PRO A 6 1.27 14.48 3.80
C PRO A 6 2.20 14.58 2.58
N GLU A 7 1.69 14.15 1.43
CA GLU A 7 2.33 14.12 0.12
C GLU A 7 2.83 15.50 -0.35
N ALA A 8 2.14 16.57 0.06
CA ALA A 8 2.45 17.93 -0.35
C ALA A 8 3.49 18.62 0.56
N SER A 9 4.02 17.91 1.56
CA SER A 9 4.89 18.50 2.58
C SER A 9 6.33 18.01 2.50
N LEU A 10 6.55 16.70 2.54
CA LEU A 10 7.88 16.08 2.52
C LEU A 10 7.79 14.69 1.86
N PRO A 11 8.91 14.16 1.33
CA PRO A 11 9.01 12.76 0.90
C PRO A 11 8.59 11.82 2.04
N PRO A 12 8.04 10.63 1.75
CA PRO A 12 7.49 9.74 2.77
C PRO A 12 8.54 9.31 3.80
N GLU A 13 9.80 9.09 3.39
CA GLU A 13 10.89 8.75 4.30
C GLU A 13 11.28 9.88 5.27
N LEU A 14 10.92 11.13 4.95
CA LEU A 14 11.18 12.30 5.80
C LEU A 14 9.93 12.76 6.56
N TYR A 15 8.75 12.52 6.00
CA TYR A 15 7.47 12.86 6.63
C TYR A 15 7.23 12.00 7.86
N TYR A 16 7.34 10.67 7.71
CA TYR A 16 7.20 9.73 8.82
C TYR A 16 8.54 9.53 9.54
N ASN A 17 9.04 10.58 10.19
CA ASN A 17 10.12 10.45 11.18
C ASN A 17 9.61 9.73 12.44
N GLU A 18 10.53 9.32 13.33
CA GLU A 18 10.23 8.55 14.56
C GLU A 18 9.02 9.10 15.34
N ARG A 19 8.93 10.42 15.54
CA ARG A 19 7.84 11.04 16.30
C ARG A 19 6.50 10.99 15.58
N GLU A 20 6.48 11.20 14.26
CA GLU A 20 5.24 11.16 13.49
C GLU A 20 4.77 9.71 13.28
N ALA A 21 5.69 8.75 13.17
CA ALA A 21 5.38 7.32 13.11
C ALA A 21 4.70 6.82 14.41
N GLU A 22 5.23 7.18 15.58
CA GLU A 22 4.62 6.84 16.88
C GLU A 22 3.23 7.46 17.06
N LYS A 23 3.06 8.74 16.72
CA LYS A 23 1.75 9.42 16.79
C LYS A 23 0.73 8.81 15.84
N TYR A 24 1.15 8.46 14.63
CA TYR A 24 0.28 7.84 13.64
C TYR A 24 -0.24 6.50 14.17
N THR A 25 0.65 5.69 14.75
CA THR A 25 0.36 4.33 15.19
C THR A 25 -0.37 4.26 16.54
N SER A 26 -0.29 5.31 17.36
CA SER A 26 -1.00 5.37 18.66
C SER A 26 -2.39 6.03 18.58
N ASN A 27 -2.77 6.57 17.41
CA ASN A 27 -4.05 7.23 17.24
C ASN A 27 -5.16 6.21 16.94
N ALA A 28 -6.02 5.94 17.93
CA ALA A 28 -7.12 4.98 17.82
C ALA A 28 -8.04 5.20 16.61
N HIS A 29 -8.24 6.45 16.17
CA HIS A 29 -9.04 6.72 14.97
C HIS A 29 -8.31 6.31 13.68
N ILE A 30 -6.99 6.49 13.62
CA ILE A 30 -6.19 6.04 12.48
C ILE A 30 -6.18 4.52 12.44
N ILE A 31 -5.98 3.86 13.58
CA ILE A 31 -6.03 2.39 13.67
C ILE A 31 -7.37 1.87 13.13
N ASP A 32 -8.51 2.34 13.66
CA ASP A 32 -9.85 1.93 13.19
C ASP A 32 -10.03 2.14 11.68
N VAL A 33 -9.58 3.28 11.16
CA VAL A 33 -9.69 3.59 9.74
C VAL A 33 -8.84 2.64 8.89
N GLN A 34 -7.60 2.38 9.28
CA GLN A 34 -6.68 1.51 8.54
C GLN A 34 -7.14 0.05 8.57
N THR A 35 -7.58 -0.44 9.73
CA THR A 35 -8.16 -1.78 9.88
C THR A 35 -9.35 -1.96 8.95
N ARG A 36 -10.33 -1.07 8.99
CA ARG A 36 -11.53 -1.17 8.14
C ARG A 36 -11.25 -1.09 6.64
N ILE A 37 -10.27 -0.29 6.22
CA ILE A 37 -9.85 -0.26 4.83
C ILE A 37 -9.19 -1.58 4.45
N THR A 38 -8.36 -2.14 5.34
CA THR A 38 -7.66 -3.40 5.09
C THR A 38 -8.62 -4.58 5.04
N GLU A 39 -9.59 -4.67 5.96
CA GLU A 39 -10.68 -5.65 5.92
C GLU A 39 -11.41 -5.59 4.58
N ARG A 40 -11.77 -4.38 4.12
CA ARG A 40 -12.40 -4.18 2.81
C ARG A 40 -11.50 -4.62 1.65
N ALA A 41 -10.19 -4.38 1.75
CA ALA A 41 -9.24 -4.84 0.73
C ALA A 41 -9.16 -6.37 0.68
N LEU A 42 -9.15 -7.04 1.84
CA LEU A 42 -9.17 -8.49 1.95
C LEU A 42 -10.45 -9.10 1.36
N GLU A 43 -11.63 -8.51 1.63
CA GLU A 43 -12.89 -8.91 0.98
C GLU A 43 -12.80 -8.86 -0.54
N LEU A 44 -12.20 -7.80 -1.09
CA LEU A 44 -12.07 -7.58 -2.54
C LEU A 44 -11.03 -8.51 -3.20
N LEU A 45 -10.02 -8.96 -2.44
CA LEU A 45 -9.09 -9.99 -2.92
C LEU A 45 -9.80 -11.30 -3.22
N ALA A 46 -10.90 -11.60 -2.50
CA ALA A 46 -11.66 -12.85 -2.61
C ALA A 46 -10.73 -14.08 -2.56
N LEU A 47 -9.91 -14.13 -1.50
CA LEU A 47 -9.05 -15.26 -1.20
C LEU A 47 -9.90 -16.50 -0.87
N PRO A 48 -9.39 -17.73 -1.05
CA PRO A 48 -10.10 -18.94 -0.67
C PRO A 48 -10.31 -19.01 0.85
N ASP A 49 -11.55 -19.28 1.29
CA ASP A 49 -11.91 -19.29 2.72
C ASP A 49 -11.17 -20.37 3.55
N ASP A 50 -10.72 -21.45 2.91
CA ASP A 50 -10.12 -22.63 3.56
C ASP A 50 -8.58 -22.69 3.43
N GLU A 51 -7.93 -21.63 2.93
CA GLU A 51 -6.49 -21.62 2.66
C GLU A 51 -5.76 -20.45 3.34
N CYS A 52 -4.63 -20.77 4.00
CA CYS A 52 -3.69 -19.74 4.46
C CYS A 52 -2.87 -19.23 3.26
N CYS A 53 -3.14 -17.99 2.84
CA CYS A 53 -2.46 -17.32 1.73
C CYS A 53 -1.23 -16.54 2.20
N THR A 54 -0.25 -16.34 1.30
CA THR A 54 0.87 -15.41 1.53
C THR A 54 0.65 -14.10 0.77
N LEU A 55 0.46 -13.00 1.50
CA LEU A 55 0.17 -11.68 0.92
C LEU A 55 1.40 -10.76 0.93
N LEU A 56 1.44 -9.85 -0.04
CA LEU A 56 2.36 -8.71 -0.02
C LEU A 56 1.63 -7.46 0.47
N ASP A 57 2.11 -6.85 1.56
CA ASP A 57 1.64 -5.56 2.05
C ASP A 57 2.57 -4.42 1.59
N ILE A 58 2.06 -3.59 0.67
CA ILE A 58 2.85 -2.58 -0.04
C ILE A 58 2.64 -1.21 0.61
N GLY A 59 3.72 -0.65 1.15
CA GLY A 59 3.66 0.51 2.03
C GLY A 59 3.09 0.13 3.39
N CYS A 60 3.62 -0.96 3.97
CA CYS A 60 3.07 -1.57 5.18
C CYS A 60 3.19 -0.68 6.43
N GLY A 61 4.00 0.38 6.37
CA GLY A 61 4.16 1.33 7.44
C GLY A 61 4.55 0.68 8.76
N SER A 62 3.79 0.98 9.81
CA SER A 62 3.96 0.43 11.16
C SER A 62 3.28 -0.93 11.37
N GLY A 63 2.84 -1.58 10.28
CA GLY A 63 2.28 -2.93 10.29
C GLY A 63 0.80 -3.03 10.59
N LEU A 64 0.05 -1.90 10.64
CA LEU A 64 -1.39 -1.90 10.95
C LEU A 64 -2.21 -2.75 9.97
N SER A 65 -1.94 -2.62 8.66
CA SER A 65 -2.59 -3.46 7.64
C SER A 65 -2.16 -4.91 7.76
N GLY A 66 -0.86 -5.15 7.97
CA GLY A 66 -0.31 -6.49 8.18
C GLY A 66 -0.94 -7.24 9.37
N GLU A 67 -1.19 -6.58 10.49
CA GLU A 67 -1.91 -7.19 11.62
C GLU A 67 -3.31 -7.64 11.24
N THR A 68 -4.05 -6.84 10.46
CA THR A 68 -5.36 -7.25 9.94
C THR A 68 -5.25 -8.47 9.00
N VAL A 69 -4.15 -8.60 8.24
CA VAL A 69 -3.87 -9.80 7.43
C VAL A 69 -3.62 -11.03 8.33
N THR A 70 -2.83 -10.86 9.40
CA THR A 70 -2.59 -11.90 10.40
C THR A 70 -3.88 -12.33 11.10
N GLU A 71 -4.72 -11.37 11.52
CA GLU A 71 -6.01 -11.62 12.16
C GLU A 71 -7.00 -12.37 11.24
N ALA A 72 -6.88 -12.16 9.92
CA ALA A 72 -7.62 -12.91 8.91
C ALA A 72 -7.05 -14.32 8.65
N GLY A 73 -5.97 -14.73 9.34
CA GLY A 73 -5.39 -16.07 9.24
C GLY A 73 -4.41 -16.25 8.08
N HIS A 74 -3.86 -15.16 7.54
CA HIS A 74 -2.92 -15.18 6.41
C HIS A 74 -1.52 -14.76 6.82
N GLN A 75 -0.53 -15.20 6.05
CA GLN A 75 0.86 -14.76 6.18
C GLN A 75 1.10 -13.52 5.32
N TRP A 76 2.05 -12.68 5.72
CA TRP A 76 2.39 -11.51 4.93
C TRP A 76 3.86 -11.10 5.01
N VAL A 77 4.30 -10.43 3.95
CA VAL A 77 5.57 -9.69 3.89
C VAL A 77 5.25 -8.24 3.60
N GLY A 78 5.77 -7.33 4.42
CA GLY A 78 5.60 -5.89 4.28
C GLY A 78 6.80 -5.24 3.61
N ILE A 79 6.55 -4.27 2.73
CA ILE A 79 7.59 -3.38 2.21
C ILE A 79 7.24 -1.92 2.49
N ASP A 80 8.18 -1.16 3.04
CA ASP A 80 8.04 0.29 3.25
C ASP A 80 9.36 1.02 3.01
N ILE A 81 9.29 2.29 2.61
CA ILE A 81 10.46 3.14 2.38
C ILE A 81 10.95 3.80 3.69
N SER A 82 10.09 3.91 4.70
CA SER A 82 10.38 4.55 5.98
C SER A 82 10.95 3.55 6.98
N CYS A 83 12.25 3.66 7.24
CA CYS A 83 12.93 2.92 8.29
C CYS A 83 12.30 3.15 9.68
N ALA A 84 11.81 4.37 9.96
CA ALA A 84 11.15 4.70 11.22
C ALA A 84 9.81 3.96 11.38
N MET A 85 9.00 3.87 10.30
CA MET A 85 7.74 3.11 10.33
C MET A 85 8.00 1.62 10.56
N LEU A 86 8.99 1.04 9.86
CA LEU A 86 9.39 -0.36 10.06
C LEU A 86 9.94 -0.62 11.47
N SER A 87 10.66 0.35 12.05
CA SER A 87 11.14 0.25 13.44
C SER A 87 9.97 0.19 14.43
N VAL A 88 8.91 0.97 14.20
CA VAL A 88 7.68 0.89 14.99
C VAL A 88 6.99 -0.46 14.79
N ALA A 89 6.88 -0.96 13.55
CA ALA A 89 6.32 -2.29 13.29
C ALA A 89 7.09 -3.39 14.04
N GLN A 90 8.42 -3.34 14.03
CA GLN A 90 9.27 -4.27 14.76
C GLN A 90 9.07 -4.20 16.28
N GLN A 91 8.97 -2.99 16.84
CA GLN A 91 8.71 -2.80 18.27
C GLN A 91 7.33 -3.29 18.71
N ARG A 92 6.36 -3.32 17.78
CA ARG A 92 5.03 -3.89 18.00
C ARG A 92 4.98 -5.41 17.85
N GLU A 93 6.12 -6.04 17.53
CA GLU A 93 6.25 -7.49 17.39
C GLU A 93 5.25 -8.08 16.39
N VAL A 94 5.05 -7.39 15.26
CA VAL A 94 4.17 -7.88 14.19
C VAL A 94 4.67 -9.23 13.65
N GLU A 95 3.74 -10.09 13.22
CA GLU A 95 4.07 -11.44 12.75
C GLU A 95 4.69 -11.49 11.34
N GLY A 96 4.48 -10.45 10.53
CA GLY A 96 4.97 -10.40 9.16
C GLY A 96 6.45 -10.03 9.04
N GLU A 97 7.06 -10.46 7.95
CA GLU A 97 8.44 -10.07 7.62
C GLU A 97 8.49 -8.66 7.04
N LEU A 98 9.48 -7.87 7.45
CA LEU A 98 9.57 -6.44 7.10
C LEU A 98 10.76 -6.17 6.16
N VAL A 99 10.49 -5.49 5.05
CA VAL A 99 11.49 -5.13 4.03
C VAL A 99 11.57 -3.62 3.87
N LEU A 100 12.76 -3.07 4.08
CA LEU A 100 13.05 -1.67 3.73
C LEU A 100 13.27 -1.56 2.22
N GLY A 101 12.42 -0.82 1.51
CA GLY A 101 12.55 -0.66 0.07
C GLY A 101 11.66 0.42 -0.54
N ASP A 102 12.14 1.01 -1.64
CA ASP A 102 11.37 1.94 -2.45
C ASP A 102 10.61 1.18 -3.54
N ILE A 103 9.28 1.11 -3.41
CA ILE A 103 8.40 0.43 -4.36
C ILE A 103 8.47 1.02 -5.79
N GLY A 104 8.92 2.26 -5.95
CA GLY A 104 9.13 2.90 -7.25
C GLY A 104 10.40 2.41 -7.99
N CYS A 105 11.29 1.72 -7.28
CA CYS A 105 12.47 1.04 -7.84
C CYS A 105 12.17 -0.42 -8.22
N GLY A 106 10.97 -0.91 -7.94
CA GLY A 106 10.54 -2.28 -8.17
C GLY A 106 10.58 -3.14 -6.90
N LEU A 107 9.79 -4.21 -6.91
CA LEU A 107 9.64 -5.12 -5.79
C LEU A 107 10.73 -6.21 -5.80
N PRO A 108 11.48 -6.39 -4.70
CA PRO A 108 12.65 -7.26 -4.66
C PRO A 108 12.31 -8.74 -4.35
N PHE A 109 11.23 -9.26 -4.94
CA PHE A 109 10.75 -10.63 -4.68
C PHE A 109 10.81 -11.49 -5.94
N ARG A 110 10.89 -12.82 -5.74
CA ARG A 110 10.86 -13.78 -6.85
C ARG A 110 9.49 -13.76 -7.54
N SER A 111 9.45 -14.18 -8.80
CA SER A 111 8.17 -14.26 -9.51
C SER A 111 7.23 -15.31 -8.92
N GLY A 112 5.93 -15.03 -8.91
CA GLY A 112 4.91 -15.95 -8.38
C GLY A 112 5.09 -16.32 -6.91
N THR A 113 5.44 -15.33 -6.07
CA THR A 113 5.61 -15.51 -4.63
C THR A 113 4.29 -15.39 -3.87
N PHE A 114 3.48 -14.40 -4.23
CA PHE A 114 2.35 -13.97 -3.40
C PHE A 114 1.01 -14.33 -4.03
N ASP A 115 0.08 -14.80 -3.21
CA ASP A 115 -1.28 -15.19 -3.58
C ASP A 115 -2.20 -13.97 -3.71
N GLY A 116 -1.79 -12.84 -3.14
CA GLY A 116 -2.42 -11.55 -3.32
C GLY A 116 -1.53 -10.40 -2.85
N ALA A 117 -1.95 -9.17 -3.13
CA ALA A 117 -1.29 -7.98 -2.61
C ALA A 117 -2.31 -6.96 -2.10
N VAL A 118 -1.99 -6.34 -0.99
CA VAL A 118 -2.71 -5.20 -0.45
C VAL A 118 -1.80 -3.97 -0.44
N SER A 119 -2.40 -2.80 -0.59
CA SER A 119 -1.73 -1.54 -0.32
C SER A 119 -2.76 -0.57 0.22
N VAL A 120 -2.51 -0.02 1.40
CA VAL A 120 -3.44 0.91 2.05
C VAL A 120 -2.76 2.26 2.20
N SER A 121 -3.25 3.25 1.46
CA SER A 121 -2.80 4.64 1.58
C SER A 121 -1.32 4.87 1.24
N ALA A 122 -0.74 4.09 0.30
CA ALA A 122 0.68 4.18 -0.05
C ALA A 122 0.97 4.52 -1.54
N ILE A 123 0.25 3.95 -2.51
CA ILE A 123 0.68 4.08 -3.92
C ILE A 123 0.55 5.51 -4.50
N GLN A 124 -0.21 6.41 -3.87
CA GLN A 124 -0.30 7.80 -4.30
C GLN A 124 1.05 8.52 -4.26
N TRP A 125 1.96 8.09 -3.37
CA TRP A 125 3.32 8.63 -3.25
C TRP A 125 4.17 8.40 -4.51
N LEU A 126 3.87 7.39 -5.33
CA LEU A 126 4.55 7.14 -6.61
C LEU A 126 4.30 8.25 -7.64
N CYS A 127 3.24 9.04 -7.45
CA CYS A 127 2.87 10.10 -8.37
C CYS A 127 3.64 11.41 -8.09
N ASN A 128 4.34 11.48 -6.96
CA ASN A 128 5.12 12.65 -6.58
C ASN A 128 6.54 12.58 -7.11
N ALA A 129 7.05 13.72 -7.55
CA ALA A 129 8.44 13.89 -7.98
C ALA A 129 9.23 14.63 -6.91
N ASP A 130 9.49 13.95 -5.79
CA ASP A 130 10.20 14.53 -4.65
C ASP A 130 11.68 14.84 -4.90
N ARG A 131 12.27 14.22 -5.93
CA ARG A 131 13.66 14.46 -6.38
C ARG A 131 13.67 14.76 -7.87
N SER A 132 14.65 15.53 -8.33
CA SER A 132 14.80 15.88 -9.77
C SER A 132 14.98 14.66 -10.68
N SER A 133 15.45 13.53 -10.15
CA SER A 133 15.58 12.26 -10.85
C SER A 133 14.27 11.45 -10.90
N HIS A 134 13.23 11.83 -10.15
CA HIS A 134 11.98 11.10 -10.13
C HIS A 134 11.17 11.40 -11.39
N ASN A 135 10.98 10.37 -12.22
CA ASN A 135 9.96 10.35 -13.25
C ASN A 135 8.79 9.49 -12.74
N PRO A 136 7.66 10.09 -12.31
CA PRO A 136 6.52 9.37 -11.76
C PRO A 136 6.00 8.26 -12.68
N VAL A 137 5.91 8.53 -13.99
CA VAL A 137 5.45 7.54 -14.97
C VAL A 137 6.37 6.33 -15.00
N ALA A 138 7.69 6.56 -15.01
CA ALA A 138 8.67 5.47 -15.01
C ALA A 138 8.63 4.66 -13.70
N ARG A 139 8.46 5.33 -12.55
CA ARG A 139 8.36 4.68 -11.23
C ARG A 139 7.09 3.83 -11.11
N ILE A 140 5.94 4.37 -11.50
CA ILE A 140 4.65 3.66 -11.54
C ILE A 140 4.72 2.44 -12.47
N ARG A 141 5.33 2.64 -13.65
CA ARG A 141 5.59 1.57 -14.63
C ARG A 141 6.41 0.43 -14.03
N THR A 142 7.51 0.76 -13.37
CA THR A 142 8.39 -0.22 -12.72
C THR A 142 7.66 -0.94 -11.60
N PHE A 143 6.92 -0.20 -10.77
CA PHE A 143 6.11 -0.74 -9.69
C PHE A 143 5.13 -1.80 -10.20
N PHE A 144 4.24 -1.46 -11.14
CA PHE A 144 3.23 -2.41 -11.63
C PHE A 144 3.84 -3.60 -12.38
N ALA A 145 4.91 -3.40 -13.15
CA ALA A 145 5.59 -4.50 -13.81
C ALA A 145 6.18 -5.51 -12.81
N SER A 146 6.83 -5.01 -11.75
CA SER A 146 7.37 -5.86 -10.69
C SER A 146 6.28 -6.51 -9.85
N LEU A 147 5.19 -5.80 -9.53
CA LEU A 147 4.05 -6.34 -8.80
C LEU A 147 3.40 -7.49 -9.57
N TYR A 148 3.14 -7.28 -10.86
CA TYR A 148 2.59 -8.33 -11.73
C TYR A 148 3.48 -9.58 -11.72
N ALA A 149 4.80 -9.41 -11.78
CA ALA A 149 5.73 -10.53 -11.74
C ALA A 149 5.73 -11.27 -10.40
N CYS A 150 5.60 -10.55 -9.27
CA CYS A 150 5.65 -11.13 -7.93
C CYS A 150 4.39 -11.95 -7.57
N LEU A 151 3.28 -11.72 -8.26
CA LEU A 151 2.00 -12.38 -7.98
C LEU A 151 1.87 -13.75 -8.67
N THR A 152 1.20 -14.71 -8.02
CA THR A 152 0.86 -16.00 -8.62
C THR A 152 -0.17 -15.84 -9.74
N ARG A 153 -0.35 -16.89 -10.56
CA ARG A 153 -1.37 -16.87 -11.61
C ARG A 153 -2.76 -16.77 -10.97
N SER A 154 -3.54 -15.81 -11.43
CA SER A 154 -4.90 -15.50 -10.92
C SER A 154 -4.96 -14.77 -9.58
N ALA A 155 -3.83 -14.43 -8.97
CA ALA A 155 -3.79 -13.57 -7.79
C ALA A 155 -4.38 -12.18 -8.09
N ARG A 156 -4.93 -11.56 -7.05
CA ARG A 156 -5.48 -10.21 -7.12
C ARG A 156 -4.61 -9.24 -6.33
N ALA A 157 -4.67 -7.97 -6.72
CA ALA A 157 -4.08 -6.88 -5.96
C ALA A 157 -5.16 -5.83 -5.69
N VAL A 158 -5.31 -5.44 -4.43
CA VAL A 158 -6.23 -4.37 -4.02
C VAL A 158 -5.42 -3.23 -3.42
N LEU A 159 -5.40 -2.11 -4.13
CA LEU A 159 -4.58 -0.95 -3.80
C LEU A 159 -5.50 0.23 -3.51
N GLN A 160 -5.67 0.57 -2.24
CA GLN A 160 -6.40 1.76 -1.81
C GLN A 160 -5.45 2.97 -1.84
N PHE A 161 -5.91 4.07 -2.44
CA PHE A 161 -5.12 5.28 -2.58
C PHE A 161 -5.98 6.54 -2.62
N TYR A 162 -5.34 7.70 -2.42
CA TYR A 162 -5.98 9.01 -2.47
C TYR A 162 -5.47 9.83 -3.66
N PRO A 163 -6.13 9.79 -4.84
CA PRO A 163 -5.70 10.60 -5.97
C PRO A 163 -5.89 12.10 -5.70
N GLU A 164 -4.98 12.91 -6.20
CA GLU A 164 -5.09 14.37 -6.27
C GLU A 164 -5.99 14.82 -7.43
N SER A 165 -6.02 14.04 -8.52
CA SER A 165 -6.80 14.33 -9.71
C SER A 165 -7.23 13.06 -10.43
N ALA A 166 -8.24 13.18 -11.30
CA ALA A 166 -8.64 12.09 -12.20
C ALA A 166 -7.47 11.62 -13.08
N VAL A 167 -6.61 12.54 -13.53
CA VAL A 167 -5.42 12.25 -14.35
C VAL A 167 -4.46 11.29 -13.62
N GLN A 168 -4.29 11.46 -12.31
CA GLN A 168 -3.45 10.57 -11.51
C GLN A 168 -4.05 9.17 -11.39
N ALA A 169 -5.37 9.07 -11.16
CA ALA A 169 -6.08 7.80 -11.13
C ALA A 169 -6.00 7.08 -12.49
N ASP A 170 -6.22 7.81 -13.58
CA ASP A 170 -6.13 7.29 -14.95
C ASP A 170 -4.71 6.79 -15.28
N LEU A 171 -3.68 7.51 -14.83
CA LEU A 171 -2.28 7.09 -15.00
C LEU A 171 -2.00 5.77 -14.29
N LEU A 172 -2.41 5.64 -13.02
CA LEU A 172 -2.25 4.39 -12.26
C LEU A 172 -2.98 3.23 -12.94
N GLN A 173 -4.23 3.45 -13.37
CA GLN A 173 -5.02 2.43 -14.06
C GLN A 173 -4.40 2.02 -15.39
N SER A 174 -3.92 2.99 -16.17
CA SER A 174 -3.29 2.75 -17.48
C SER A 174 -2.00 1.95 -17.35
N GLU A 175 -1.15 2.27 -16.37
CA GLU A 175 0.11 1.55 -16.15
C GLU A 175 -0.12 0.16 -15.53
N ALA A 176 -1.14 -0.02 -14.69
CA ALA A 176 -1.58 -1.34 -14.22
C ALA A 176 -2.04 -2.22 -15.39
N ALA A 177 -2.91 -1.70 -16.25
CA ALA A 177 -3.38 -2.41 -17.44
C ALA A 177 -2.22 -2.77 -18.38
N ARG A 178 -1.25 -1.84 -18.56
CA ARG A 178 -0.06 -2.07 -19.38
C ARG A 178 0.85 -3.17 -18.82
N ALA A 179 0.89 -3.35 -17.49
CA ALA A 179 1.64 -4.44 -16.86
C ALA A 179 0.97 -5.82 -17.03
N GLY A 180 -0.32 -5.85 -17.36
CA GLY A 180 -1.08 -7.08 -17.58
C GLY A 180 -2.23 -7.30 -16.60
N PHE A 181 -2.49 -6.35 -15.69
CA PHE A 181 -3.65 -6.44 -14.80
C PHE A 181 -4.95 -6.20 -15.57
N SER A 182 -5.97 -7.00 -15.26
CA SER A 182 -7.36 -6.75 -15.63
C SER A 182 -8.14 -6.37 -14.37
N GLY A 183 -9.04 -5.39 -14.46
CA GLY A 183 -9.83 -4.94 -13.31
C GLY A 183 -10.34 -3.50 -13.50
N GLY A 184 -10.65 -2.83 -12.39
CA GLY A 184 -11.17 -1.47 -12.41
C GLY A 184 -11.02 -0.74 -11.08
N LEU A 185 -11.42 0.52 -11.06
CA LEU A 185 -11.46 1.36 -9.88
C LEU A 185 -12.81 1.19 -9.16
N ILE A 186 -12.76 0.92 -7.86
CA ILE A 186 -13.94 0.92 -6.98
C ILE A 186 -13.92 2.22 -6.18
N ILE A 187 -15.08 2.85 -6.06
CA ILE A 187 -15.26 4.06 -5.24
C ILE A 187 -16.38 3.77 -4.25
N ASP A 188 -16.02 3.55 -3.00
CA ASP A 188 -16.95 3.41 -1.89
C ASP A 188 -17.44 4.80 -1.47
N PHE A 189 -18.74 4.89 -1.14
CA PHE A 189 -19.42 6.13 -0.74
C PHE A 189 -19.25 7.33 -1.70
N PRO A 190 -19.59 7.18 -3.00
CA PRO A 190 -19.32 8.20 -4.03
C PRO A 190 -19.99 9.56 -3.76
N ASN A 191 -21.05 9.58 -2.94
CA ASN A 191 -21.83 10.77 -2.62
C ASN A 191 -21.33 11.54 -1.38
N SER A 192 -20.30 11.06 -0.69
CA SER A 192 -19.77 11.71 0.52
C SER A 192 -18.40 12.32 0.26
N THR A 193 -18.28 13.65 0.22
CA THR A 193 -16.98 14.33 0.05
C THR A 193 -15.98 14.04 1.17
N ARG A 194 -16.44 13.58 2.35
CA ARG A 194 -15.62 13.29 3.52
C ARG A 194 -15.30 11.79 3.69
N ALA A 195 -16.14 10.90 3.17
CA ALA A 195 -16.01 9.45 3.35
C ALA A 195 -15.74 8.69 2.04
N LYS A 196 -15.63 9.39 0.91
CA LYS A 196 -15.27 8.81 -0.39
C LYS A 196 -13.92 8.11 -0.26
N LYS A 197 -13.89 6.80 -0.47
CA LYS A 197 -12.71 5.95 -0.37
C LYS A 197 -12.64 4.99 -1.54
#